data_AF-A0A7G9NZJ3-F1
#
_entry.id   AF-A0A7G9NZJ3-F1
#
_cell.length_a   1.000
_cell.length_b   1.000
_cell.length_c   1.000
_cell.angle_alpha   90.00
_cell.angle_beta   90.00
_cell.angle_gamma   90.00
#
_symmetry.space_group_name_H-M   'P 1'
#
loop_
_entity.id
_entity.type
_entity.pdbx_description
1 polymer ?
#
loop_
_entity_poly.entity_id
_entity_poly.type
_entity_poly.pdbx_seq_one_letter_code
_entity_poly.pdbx_strand_id
1 'polypeptide(L)'
;MDSERPAHELKNATEQAFKKLKDCFGIRQGSPKQIVLTIENTVSEMWKEGWSPKESSLNLFTTNFGLVLADAIHEGFGGVGIFRSTTDLNHYSLWWRCCKIEIFPFHKMHKRLIHASGENLCYFFQGMQEYLAVGENET
;
A
#
# COMPACT_ATOMS: atom_id res chain seq x y z
N MET A 1 14.99 6.79 -21.84
CA MET A 1 13.81 6.08 -21.31
C MET A 1 13.47 6.78 -20.02
N ASP A 2 12.38 7.57 -20.01
CA ASP A 2 12.04 8.53 -18.95
C ASP A 2 11.59 7.81 -17.67
N SER A 3 12.53 7.26 -16.90
CA SER A 3 12.26 6.66 -15.60
C SER A 3 11.75 7.67 -14.55
N GLU A 4 11.87 8.97 -14.82
CA GLU A 4 11.48 10.04 -13.90
C GLU A 4 9.98 10.33 -13.93
N ARG A 5 9.31 10.15 -15.07
CA ARG A 5 7.89 10.50 -15.22
C ARG A 5 6.96 9.63 -14.37
N PRO A 6 7.09 8.28 -14.33
CA PRO A 6 6.26 7.44 -13.48
C PRO A 6 6.48 7.71 -11.98
N ALA A 7 7.70 8.05 -11.58
CA ALA A 7 8.03 8.35 -10.18
C ALA A 7 7.40 9.67 -9.70
N HIS A 8 7.45 10.72 -10.52
CA HIS A 8 6.82 11.99 -10.22
C HIS A 8 5.27 11.88 -10.19
N GLU A 9 4.69 11.15 -11.13
CA GLU A 9 3.26 10.85 -11.15
C GLU A 9 2.82 10.06 -9.91
N LEU A 10 3.61 9.06 -9.48
CA LEU A 10 3.37 8.29 -8.26
C LEU A 10 3.40 9.17 -7.01
N LYS A 11 4.39 10.06 -6.88
CA LYS A 11 4.50 10.97 -5.75
C LYS A 11 3.28 11.87 -5.63
N ASN A 12 2.89 12.54 -6.73
CA ASN A 12 1.72 13.41 -6.75
C ASN A 12 0.43 12.64 -6.46
N ALA A 13 0.28 11.43 -7.00
CA ALA A 13 -0.87 10.58 -6.72
C ALA A 13 -0.93 10.16 -5.24
N THR A 14 0.22 9.85 -4.64
CA THR A 14 0.34 9.49 -3.23
C THR A 14 -0.01 10.64 -2.31
N GLU A 15 0.46 11.86 -2.60
CA GLU A 15 0.10 13.07 -1.86
C GLU A 15 -1.41 13.35 -1.92
N GLN A 16 -2.01 13.20 -3.11
CA GLN A 16 -3.46 13.32 -3.28
C GLN A 16 -4.22 12.22 -2.54
N ALA A 17 -3.72 10.99 -2.52
CA ALA A 17 -4.32 9.88 -1.79
C ALA A 17 -4.29 10.14 -0.28
N PHE A 18 -3.16 10.61 0.28
CA PHE A 18 -3.08 11.04 1.68
C PHE A 18 -4.09 12.14 1.99
N LYS A 19 -4.20 13.16 1.13
CA LYS A 19 -5.18 14.24 1.33
C LYS A 19 -6.61 13.68 1.41
N LYS A 20 -7.01 12.84 0.45
CA LYS A 20 -8.34 12.22 0.43
C LYS A 20 -8.59 11.36 1.66
N LEU A 21 -7.63 10.49 2.03
CA LEU A 21 -7.79 9.61 3.19
C LEU A 21 -7.75 10.38 4.52
N LYS A 22 -7.03 11.49 4.59
CA LYS A 22 -7.08 12.41 5.72
C LYS A 22 -8.47 13.04 5.87
N ASP A 23 -9.02 13.56 4.77
CA ASP A 23 -10.29 14.28 4.77
C ASP A 23 -11.47 13.33 5.04
N CYS A 24 -11.42 12.09 4.53
CA CYS A 24 -12.49 11.10 4.70
C CYS A 24 -12.37 10.26 5.98
N PHE A 25 -11.16 9.89 6.38
CA PHE A 25 -10.91 8.89 7.43
C PHE A 25 -9.97 9.37 8.54
N GLY A 26 -9.46 10.60 8.45
CA GLY A 26 -8.51 11.13 9.44
C GLY A 26 -7.11 10.52 9.37
N ILE A 27 -6.76 9.77 8.32
CA ILE A 27 -5.42 9.18 8.16
C ILE A 27 -4.39 10.28 7.93
N ARG A 28 -3.37 10.33 8.79
CA ARG A 28 -2.29 11.32 8.71
C ARG A 28 -0.97 10.64 8.35
N GLN A 29 -0.03 11.43 7.83
CA GLN A 29 1.37 11.03 7.74
C GLN A 29 1.91 10.67 9.13
N GLY A 30 2.83 9.72 9.18
CA GLY A 30 3.43 9.19 10.40
C GLY A 30 4.48 8.15 10.04
N SER A 31 4.97 7.39 11.02
CA SER A 31 5.88 6.29 10.69
C SER A 31 5.18 5.23 9.82
N PRO A 32 5.90 4.52 8.95
CA PRO A 32 5.37 3.42 8.14
C PRO A 32 4.45 2.46 8.90
N LYS A 33 4.89 2.01 10.08
CA LYS A 33 4.12 1.12 10.95
C LYS A 33 2.81 1.75 11.44
N GLN A 34 2.83 3.03 11.81
CA GLN A 34 1.62 3.74 12.24
C GLN A 34 0.64 3.94 11.07
N ILE A 35 1.14 4.23 9.87
CA ILE A 35 0.30 4.36 8.68
C ILE A 35 -0.42 3.04 8.39
N VAL A 36 0.31 1.92 8.35
CA VAL A 36 -0.28 0.60 8.10
C VAL A 36 -1.33 0.23 9.16
N LEU A 37 -1.02 0.46 10.44
CA LEU A 37 -1.98 0.25 11.51
C LEU A 37 -3.24 1.11 11.36
N THR A 38 -3.07 2.37 10.95
CA THR A 38 -4.20 3.27 10.73
C THR A 38 -5.07 2.78 9.58
N ILE A 39 -4.47 2.37 8.45
CA ILE A 39 -5.22 1.78 7.32
C ILE A 39 -6.00 0.54 7.77
N GLU A 40 -5.35 -0.39 8.48
CA GLU A 40 -5.98 -1.63 8.94
C GLU A 40 -7.16 -1.36 9.87
N ASN A 41 -7.01 -0.40 10.80
CA ASN A 41 -8.08 -0.01 11.71
C ASN A 41 -9.23 0.68 10.95
N THR A 42 -8.93 1.58 10.01
CA THR A 42 -9.94 2.25 9.18
C THR A 42 -10.76 1.22 8.39
N VAL A 43 -10.12 0.28 7.69
CA VAL A 43 -10.84 -0.72 6.91
C VAL A 43 -11.64 -1.67 7.80
N SER A 44 -11.11 -2.02 8.98
CA SER A 44 -11.86 -2.80 9.98
C SER A 44 -13.11 -2.05 10.46
N GLU A 45 -13.01 -0.74 10.68
CA GLU A 45 -14.15 0.07 11.10
C GLU A 45 -15.20 0.22 10.00
N MET A 46 -14.77 0.46 8.75
CA MET A 46 -15.67 0.46 7.58
C MET A 46 -16.54 -0.82 7.55
N TRP A 47 -15.93 -1.99 7.76
CA TRP A 47 -16.67 -3.25 7.80
C TRP A 47 -17.66 -3.34 8.97
N LYS A 48 -17.32 -2.82 10.15
CA LYS A 48 -18.24 -2.78 11.30
C LYS A 48 -19.41 -1.84 11.09
N GLU A 49 -19.18 -0.72 10.39
CA GLU A 49 -20.19 0.27 10.03
C GLU A 49 -21.12 -0.22 8.90
N GLY A 50 -20.89 -1.43 8.37
CA GLY A 50 -21.73 -2.04 7.34
C GLY A 50 -21.34 -1.64 5.92
N TRP A 51 -20.16 -1.06 5.71
CA TRP A 51 -19.63 -0.82 4.37
C TRP A 51 -19.54 -2.12 3.57
N SER A 52 -19.90 -2.05 2.28
CA SER A 52 -19.87 -3.19 1.37
C SER A 52 -19.08 -2.86 0.10
N PRO A 53 -18.17 -3.76 -0.34
CA PRO A 53 -17.42 -3.58 -1.58
C PRO A 53 -18.29 -3.65 -2.85
N LYS A 54 -19.53 -4.17 -2.76
CA LYS A 54 -20.46 -4.27 -3.90
C LYS A 54 -21.20 -2.96 -4.22
N GLU A 55 -21.39 -2.13 -3.20
CA GLU A 55 -22.19 -0.89 -3.30
C GLU A 55 -21.30 0.35 -3.42
N SER A 56 -19.99 0.16 -3.29
CA SER A 56 -19.00 1.24 -3.18
C SER A 56 -18.01 1.21 -4.35
N SER A 57 -17.36 2.34 -4.62
CA SER A 57 -16.28 2.42 -5.61
C SER A 57 -14.99 1.73 -5.11
N LEU A 58 -15.00 0.39 -5.08
CA LEU A 58 -13.89 -0.46 -4.63
C LEU A 58 -12.55 -0.08 -5.28
N ASN A 59 -12.55 0.27 -6.57
CA ASN A 59 -11.35 0.69 -7.28
C ASN A 59 -10.75 1.97 -6.70
N LEU A 60 -11.57 2.98 -6.36
CA LEU A 60 -11.08 4.23 -5.78
C LEU A 60 -10.45 4.01 -4.38
N PHE A 61 -11.09 3.18 -3.55
CA PHE A 61 -10.52 2.81 -2.26
C PHE A 61 -9.23 2.03 -2.43
N THR A 62 -9.22 1.03 -3.32
CA THR A 62 -8.03 0.20 -3.61
C THR A 62 -6.87 1.07 -4.07
N THR A 63 -7.11 2.03 -4.97
CA THR A 63 -6.05 2.91 -5.46
C THR A 63 -5.54 3.85 -4.37
N ASN A 64 -6.41 4.56 -3.65
CA ASN A 64 -5.97 5.52 -2.63
C ASN A 64 -5.25 4.82 -1.45
N PHE A 65 -5.85 3.78 -0.88
CA PHE A 65 -5.21 3.03 0.19
C PHE A 65 -3.97 2.28 -0.31
N GLY A 66 -4.00 1.76 -1.54
CA GLY A 66 -2.87 1.06 -2.16
C GLY A 66 -1.65 1.96 -2.37
N LEU A 67 -1.86 3.22 -2.78
CA LEU A 67 -0.79 4.22 -2.88
C LEU A 67 -0.16 4.51 -1.53
N VAL A 68 -0.97 4.77 -0.50
CA VAL A 68 -0.47 5.05 0.85
C VAL A 68 0.21 3.83 1.48
N LEU A 69 -0.30 2.63 1.22
CA LEU A 69 0.35 1.38 1.63
C LEU A 69 1.70 1.19 0.92
N ALA A 70 1.75 1.45 -0.39
CA ALA A 70 2.98 1.36 -1.17
C ALA A 70 4.05 2.33 -0.65
N ASP A 71 3.66 3.57 -0.37
CA ASP A 71 4.54 4.61 0.19
C ASP A 71 5.06 4.20 1.57
N ALA A 72 4.19 3.75 2.48
CA ALA A 72 4.61 3.26 3.80
C ALA A 72 5.57 2.06 3.71
N ILE A 73 5.32 1.10 2.81
CA ILE A 73 6.21 -0.03 2.59
C ILE A 73 7.57 0.45 2.06
N HIS A 74 7.57 1.36 1.08
CA HIS A 74 8.78 1.88 0.48
C HIS A 74 9.60 2.70 1.47
N GLU A 75 8.98 3.57 2.26
CA GLU A 75 9.64 4.33 3.32
C GLU A 75 10.18 3.41 4.44
N GLY A 76 9.44 2.35 4.77
CA GLY A 76 9.81 1.42 5.85
C GLY A 76 10.94 0.45 5.49
N PHE A 77 11.02 0.02 4.23
CA PHE A 77 11.90 -1.08 3.82
C PHE A 77 12.66 -0.83 2.50
N GLY A 78 12.48 0.31 1.85
CA GLY A 78 13.07 0.62 0.56
C GLY A 78 12.44 -0.16 -0.60
N GLY A 79 13.30 -0.84 -1.38
CA GLY A 79 12.89 -1.55 -2.59
C GLY A 79 12.78 -0.65 -3.82
N VAL A 80 12.81 -1.25 -5.01
CA VAL A 80 12.73 -0.54 -6.28
C VAL A 80 11.30 -0.59 -6.81
N GLY A 81 10.71 0.57 -7.09
CA GLY A 81 9.41 0.65 -7.74
C GLY A 81 9.44 0.08 -9.16
N ILE A 82 8.53 -0.84 -9.46
CA ILE A 82 8.34 -1.44 -10.78
C ILE A 82 6.98 -1.00 -11.34
N PHE A 83 7.02 -0.30 -12.46
CA PHE A 83 5.85 0.16 -13.20
C PHE A 83 5.59 -0.76 -14.39
N ARG A 84 4.49 -1.50 -14.35
CA ARG A 84 4.09 -2.40 -15.45
C ARG A 84 3.04 -1.80 -16.39
N SER A 85 2.51 -0.65 -16.04
CA SER A 85 1.58 0.12 -16.86
C SER A 85 1.97 1.59 -16.80
N THR A 86 1.83 2.28 -17.91
CA THR A 86 2.03 3.73 -18.02
C THR A 86 0.76 4.51 -17.67
N THR A 87 -0.39 3.84 -17.56
CA THR A 87 -1.70 4.46 -17.35
C THR A 87 -2.43 3.96 -16.10
N ASP A 88 -2.02 2.82 -15.55
CA ASP A 88 -2.66 2.21 -14.38
C ASP A 88 -1.67 1.98 -13.24
N LEU A 89 -1.81 2.80 -12.19
CA LEU A 89 -0.99 2.71 -10.99
C LEU A 89 -1.26 1.44 -10.18
N ASN A 90 -2.39 0.74 -10.39
CA ASN A 90 -2.69 -0.49 -9.64
C ASN A 90 -1.73 -1.64 -9.99
N HIS A 91 -0.97 -1.53 -11.09
CA HIS A 91 0.07 -2.47 -11.48
C HIS A 91 1.46 -2.11 -10.93
N TYR A 92 1.54 -1.10 -10.06
CA TYR A 92 2.76 -0.76 -9.34
C TYR A 92 3.09 -1.82 -8.27
N SER A 93 4.38 -2.05 -8.09
CA SER A 93 4.93 -3.02 -7.15
C SER A 93 6.31 -2.58 -6.68
N LEU A 94 6.81 -3.21 -5.62
CA LEU A 94 8.12 -2.97 -5.05
C LEU A 94 8.96 -4.26 -5.14
N TRP A 95 10.18 -4.14 -5.65
CA TRP A 95 11.11 -5.25 -5.86
C TRP A 95 12.38 -5.11 -5.02
N TRP A 96 12.74 -6.16 -4.30
CA TRP A 96 14.00 -6.27 -3.55
C TRP A 96 14.90 -7.33 -4.21
N ARG A 97 16.03 -6.87 -4.78
CA ARG A 97 16.97 -7.76 -5.48
C ARG A 97 17.67 -8.75 -4.56
N CYS A 98 18.04 -8.33 -3.34
CA CYS A 98 18.79 -9.14 -2.38
C CYS A 98 18.05 -10.44 -2.03
N CYS A 99 16.74 -10.36 -1.82
CA CYS A 99 15.92 -11.49 -1.40
C CYS A 99 15.00 -12.03 -2.51
N LYS A 100 15.09 -11.48 -3.73
CA LYS A 100 14.28 -11.85 -4.91
C LYS A 100 12.77 -11.82 -4.62
N ILE A 101 12.31 -10.82 -3.89
CA ILE A 101 10.89 -10.64 -3.55
C ILE A 101 10.28 -9.46 -4.27
N GLU A 102 9.06 -9.69 -4.76
CA GLU A 102 8.17 -8.66 -5.27
C GLU A 102 6.89 -8.55 -4.45
N ILE A 103 6.50 -7.32 -4.16
CA ILE A 103 5.29 -7.02 -3.39
C ILE A 103 4.37 -6.12 -4.21
N PHE A 104 3.08 -6.44 -4.16
CA PHE A 104 2.01 -5.78 -4.91
C PHE A 104 1.02 -5.12 -3.94
N PRO A 105 1.27 -3.86 -3.51
CA PRO A 105 0.49 -3.19 -2.48
C PRO A 105 -1.00 -3.09 -2.81
N PHE A 106 -1.33 -2.75 -4.06
CA PHE A 106 -2.71 -2.62 -4.54
C PHE A 106 -3.47 -3.94 -4.47
N HIS A 107 -2.82 -5.06 -4.80
CA HIS A 107 -3.44 -6.38 -4.71
C HIS A 107 -3.68 -6.80 -3.25
N LYS A 108 -2.75 -6.48 -2.35
CA LYS A 108 -2.92 -6.67 -0.90
C LYS A 108 -4.08 -5.84 -0.36
N MET A 109 -4.17 -4.58 -0.77
CA MET A 109 -5.26 -3.69 -0.37
C MET A 109 -6.61 -4.15 -0.92
N HIS A 110 -6.67 -4.54 -2.19
CA HIS A 110 -7.88 -5.08 -2.80
C HIS A 110 -8.39 -6.29 -2.01
N LYS A 111 -7.52 -7.27 -1.71
CA LYS A 111 -7.85 -8.45 -0.90
C LYS A 111 -8.41 -8.07 0.48
N ARG A 112 -7.78 -7.10 1.14
CA ARG A 112 -8.24 -6.60 2.44
C ARG A 112 -9.62 -5.93 2.37
N LEU A 113 -9.89 -5.19 1.30
CA LEU A 113 -11.17 -4.50 1.08
C LEU A 113 -12.30 -5.45 0.69
N ILE A 114 -12.05 -6.53 -0.05
CA ILE A 114 -13.13 -7.45 -0.45
C ILE A 114 -13.50 -8.50 0.60
N HIS A 115 -12.63 -8.72 1.60
CA HIS A 115 -12.81 -9.73 2.63
C HIS A 115 -12.64 -9.12 4.03
N ALA A 116 -13.73 -9.07 4.80
CA ALA A 116 -13.73 -8.55 6.17
C ALA A 116 -12.68 -9.23 7.07
N SER A 117 -12.59 -10.55 6.99
CA SER A 117 -11.62 -11.41 7.70
C SER A 117 -10.46 -11.87 6.81
N GLY A 118 -10.13 -11.11 5.76
CA GLY A 118 -9.12 -11.47 4.78
C GLY A 118 -7.68 -11.27 5.25
N GLU A 119 -6.85 -10.70 4.37
CA GLU A 119 -5.49 -10.27 4.70
C GLU A 119 -5.50 -9.34 5.93
N ASN A 120 -4.45 -9.39 6.74
CA ASN A 120 -4.21 -8.42 7.79
C ASN A 120 -2.93 -7.66 7.43
N LEU A 121 -3.05 -6.35 7.20
CA LEU A 121 -1.94 -5.55 6.69
C LEU A 121 -0.82 -5.38 7.72
N CYS A 122 -1.15 -5.37 9.01
CA CYS A 122 -0.17 -5.30 10.08
C CYS A 122 0.68 -6.58 10.14
N TYR A 123 0.06 -7.76 10.07
CA TYR A 123 0.80 -9.03 10.02
C TYR A 123 1.65 -9.14 8.75
N PHE A 124 1.11 -8.69 7.61
CA PHE A 124 1.88 -8.63 6.37
C PHE A 124 3.12 -7.75 6.51
N PHE A 125 2.96 -6.53 7.03
CA PHE A 125 4.05 -5.57 7.22
C PHE A 125 5.10 -6.06 8.24
N GLN A 126 4.66 -6.73 9.31
CA GLN A 126 5.58 -7.37 10.26
C GLN A 126 6.37 -8.51 9.60
N GLY A 127 5.70 -9.38 8.83
CA GLY A 127 6.38 -10.46 8.11
C GLY A 127 7.41 -9.95 7.10
N MET A 128 7.16 -8.79 6.49
CA MET A 128 8.16 -8.12 5.65
C MET A 128 9.40 -7.71 6.46
N GLN A 129 9.21 -7.12 7.64
CA GLN A 129 10.32 -6.71 8.50
C GLN A 129 11.22 -7.89 8.84
N GLU A 130 10.63 -9.04 9.18
CA GLU A 130 11.36 -10.27 9.51
C GLU A 130 12.11 -10.81 8.27
N TYR A 131 11.44 -10.89 7.12
CA TYR A 131 12.02 -11.48 5.92
C TYR A 131 13.11 -10.60 5.29
N LEU A 132 12.89 -9.28 5.23
CA LEU A 132 13.84 -8.35 4.62
C LEU A 132 15.06 -8.10 5.50
N ALA A 133 14.92 -8.17 6.84
CA ALA A 133 16.08 -8.10 7.75
C ALA A 133 17.04 -9.29 7.59
N VAL A 134 16.56 -10.47 7.19
CA VAL A 134 17.42 -11.64 6.95
C VAL A 134 18.26 -11.46 5.67
N GLY A 135 17.68 -10.86 4.63
CA GLY A 135 18.37 -10.66 3.34
C GLY A 135 19.51 -9.65 3.34
N GLU A 136 19.61 -8.78 4.36
CA GLU A 136 20.72 -7.83 4.51
C GLU A 136 21.95 -8.45 5.18
N ASN A 137 21.81 -9.59 5.86
CA ASN A 137 22.91 -10.26 6.58
C ASN A 137 23.66 -11.30 5.71
N GLU A 138 23.22 -11.53 4.47
CA GLU A 138 23.80 -12.54 3.56
C GLU A 138 24.59 -11.93 2.37
N THR A 139 24.80 -10.60 2.36
CA THR A 139 25.61 -9.87 1.36
C THR A 139 26.88 -9.30 1.97
#